data_AF-A0A6S7A9Q5-F1
#
_entry.id   AF-A0A6S7A9Q5-F1
#
_cell.length_a   1.000
_cell.length_b   1.000
_cell.length_c   1.000
_cell.angle_alpha   90.00
_cell.angle_beta   90.00
_cell.angle_gamma   90.00
#
_symmetry.space_group_name_H-M   'P 1'
#
loop_
_entity.id
_entity.type
_entity.pdbx_description
1 polymer ?
#
loop_
_entity_poly.entity_id
_entity_poly.type
_entity_poly.pdbx_seq_one_letter_code
_entity_poly.pdbx_strand_id
1 'polypeptide(L)'
;MSNEDRIKGWRARKKDSSYAVGSGVDAWRLDPAKLFEAKAEPAVLLKPLLARLQGEPHDSVAARRAVYEAVQAELDAEIERGKVDEALADFSRRRLRIIVRLLEQDIRAGIEVFAPGYMPARLVAEDQRLADAQARREQRRKQDEARDARRHASRNDIALEMELPAGEAGDLAILQDRLRGLHAGHHPRIIGRGWPGGRTLLALFVYQLNVMHGESRIALLWALVGPVVLLTLISSLYILMGTHYILGMDVQTFSLLGATTWIMFRQIIFRSSTAYVSARGLLNFQGVSPLMCALVQALLYVSVYLVVFGVLITAGHALELITLPKSWPGFMLFVVLMACCAAAMGLLFGAIATYWHFFLRLAPVIERFLQIFSGVFFVSEQLPENLRPWMLWLPFAHGMQLLRSAYFDAYTSTDASLGYFLTSLVFLMAVALAAERLARPNIQPM
;
A
#
# COMPACT_ATOMS: atom_id res chain seq x y z
N MET A 1 65.95 -5.01 2.52
CA MET A 1 65.56 -6.22 3.29
C MET A 1 65.09 -7.28 2.32
N SER A 2 65.70 -8.46 2.35
CA SER A 2 65.36 -9.56 1.43
C SER A 2 63.98 -10.14 1.76
N ASN A 3 63.28 -10.68 0.75
CA ASN A 3 61.98 -11.35 0.95
C ASN A 3 62.11 -12.56 1.90
N GLU A 4 63.28 -13.19 1.95
CA GLU A 4 63.57 -14.28 2.88
C GLU A 4 63.60 -13.82 4.34
N ASP A 5 64.12 -12.62 4.62
CA ASP A 5 64.14 -12.04 5.98
C ASP A 5 62.72 -11.74 6.47
N ARG A 6 61.84 -11.30 5.56
CA ARG A 6 60.42 -11.09 5.87
C ARG A 6 59.70 -12.39 6.19
N ILE A 7 59.98 -13.46 5.45
CA ILE A 7 59.38 -14.78 5.67
C ILE A 7 59.92 -15.42 6.97
N LYS A 8 61.21 -15.26 7.27
CA LYS A 8 61.82 -15.69 8.54
C LYS A 8 61.20 -14.94 9.72
N GLY A 9 61.05 -13.62 9.61
CA GLY A 9 60.41 -12.79 10.63
C GLY A 9 58.92 -13.11 10.81
N TRP A 10 58.22 -13.54 9.75
CA TRP A 10 56.83 -14.01 9.85
C TRP A 10 56.72 -15.39 10.53
N ARG A 11 57.62 -16.34 10.23
CA ARG A 11 57.63 -17.67 10.88
C ARG A 11 58.07 -17.61 12.35
N ALA A 12 59.03 -16.74 12.69
CA ALA A 12 59.44 -16.53 14.08
C ALA A 12 58.28 -15.99 14.93
N ARG A 13 57.54 -14.99 14.41
CA ARG A 13 56.35 -14.44 15.07
C ARG A 13 55.20 -15.42 15.26
N LYS A 14 55.09 -16.45 14.40
CA LYS A 14 54.06 -17.51 14.54
C LYS A 14 54.45 -18.58 15.57
N LYS A 15 55.74 -18.70 15.91
CA LYS A 15 56.26 -19.72 16.82
C LYS A 15 56.27 -19.26 18.29
N ASP A 16 56.28 -17.95 18.55
CA ASP A 16 56.16 -17.34 19.89
C ASP A 16 54.72 -17.27 20.44
N SER A 17 53.78 -18.03 19.86
CA SER A 17 52.39 -18.09 20.34
C SER A 17 52.20 -18.89 21.64
N SER A 18 53.27 -19.40 22.27
CA SER A 18 53.19 -20.02 23.59
C SER A 18 53.84 -19.12 24.65
N TYR A 19 53.07 -18.17 25.16
CA TYR A 19 53.50 -17.29 26.25
C TYR A 19 53.18 -17.93 27.61
N ALA A 20 54.18 -17.94 28.49
CA ALA A 20 54.07 -18.40 29.88
C ALA A 20 53.45 -17.31 30.75
N VAL A 21 52.32 -17.65 31.36
CA VAL A 21 51.48 -16.79 32.19
C VAL A 21 52.21 -16.41 33.50
N GLY A 22 52.54 -15.12 33.66
CA GLY A 22 53.01 -14.52 34.91
C GLY A 22 51.85 -14.07 35.82
N SER A 23 52.14 -13.96 37.11
CA SER A 23 51.23 -13.84 38.26
C SER A 23 50.39 -12.55 38.34
N GLY A 24 49.36 -12.43 37.50
CA GLY A 24 48.34 -11.36 37.54
C GLY A 24 47.00 -11.75 36.89
N VAL A 25 46.70 -13.06 36.89
CA VAL A 25 45.83 -13.77 35.93
C VAL A 25 44.36 -13.35 35.94
N ASP A 26 43.85 -12.82 37.04
CA ASP A 26 42.41 -12.50 37.16
C ASP A 26 42.05 -11.11 36.58
N ALA A 27 43.01 -10.21 36.41
CA ALA A 27 42.75 -8.85 35.91
C ALA A 27 42.70 -8.75 34.37
N TRP A 28 43.15 -9.79 33.65
CA TRP A 28 43.33 -9.77 32.20
C TRP A 28 42.25 -10.50 31.41
N ARG A 29 41.51 -11.41 32.06
CA ARG A 29 40.40 -12.11 31.41
C ARG A 29 39.21 -11.17 31.28
N LEU A 30 38.66 -11.12 30.08
CA LEU A 30 37.34 -10.54 29.87
C LEU A 30 36.33 -11.42 30.62
N ASP A 31 35.60 -10.83 31.56
CA ASP A 31 34.53 -11.51 32.29
C ASP A 31 33.32 -11.69 31.34
N PRO A 32 33.04 -12.93 30.85
CA PRO A 32 32.02 -13.16 29.83
C PRO A 32 30.64 -12.70 30.27
N ALA A 33 30.33 -12.80 31.57
CA ALA A 33 29.03 -12.40 32.10
C ALA A 33 28.80 -10.88 31.98
N LYS A 34 29.85 -10.07 32.20
CA LYS A 34 29.76 -8.60 32.18
C LYS A 34 29.94 -8.00 30.78
N LEU A 35 30.48 -8.78 29.85
CA LEU A 35 30.67 -8.41 28.43
C LEU A 35 29.36 -8.27 27.65
N PHE A 36 28.34 -8.99 28.07
CA PHE A 36 27.07 -9.12 27.36
C PHE A 36 25.92 -8.37 28.03
N GLU A 37 26.18 -7.64 29.11
CA GLU A 37 25.18 -6.74 29.68
C GLU A 37 25.12 -5.42 28.90
N ALA A 38 23.97 -5.16 28.26
CA ALA A 38 23.74 -3.90 27.52
C ALA A 38 23.93 -2.64 28.40
N LYS A 39 23.70 -2.77 29.72
CA LYS A 39 23.86 -1.70 30.72
C LYS A 39 25.24 -1.69 31.42
N ALA A 40 26.15 -2.60 31.08
CA ALA A 40 27.48 -2.60 31.67
C ALA A 40 28.21 -1.28 31.36
N GLU A 41 28.91 -0.76 32.37
CA GLU A 41 29.75 0.42 32.18
C GLU A 41 30.82 0.15 31.11
N PRO A 42 31.15 1.14 30.26
CA PRO A 42 32.16 0.97 29.22
C PRO A 42 33.55 0.66 29.79
N ALA A 43 33.77 0.93 31.08
CA ALA A 43 34.97 0.57 31.82
C ALA A 43 35.22 -0.94 31.92
N VAL A 44 34.19 -1.79 31.78
CA VAL A 44 34.29 -3.25 31.87
C VAL A 44 35.16 -3.83 30.76
N LEU A 45 35.06 -3.27 29.54
CA LEU A 45 35.89 -3.67 28.39
C LEU A 45 37.24 -2.94 28.34
N LEU A 46 37.29 -1.70 28.84
CA LEU A 46 38.48 -0.87 28.82
C LEU A 46 39.58 -1.37 29.78
N LYS A 47 39.21 -1.76 31.01
CA LYS A 47 40.18 -2.16 32.05
C LYS A 47 41.02 -3.39 31.66
N PRO A 48 40.44 -4.51 31.17
CA PRO A 48 41.22 -5.67 30.74
C PRO A 48 42.10 -5.36 29.53
N LEU A 49 41.60 -4.54 28.61
CA LEU A 49 42.35 -4.12 27.41
C LEU A 49 43.57 -3.26 27.77
N LEU A 50 43.44 -2.32 28.69
CA LEU A 50 44.55 -1.51 29.21
C LEU A 50 45.58 -2.36 29.96
N ALA A 51 45.12 -3.27 30.83
CA ALA A 51 46.01 -4.15 31.60
C ALA A 51 46.82 -5.08 30.68
N ARG A 52 46.20 -5.55 29.59
CA ARG A 52 46.84 -6.42 28.61
C ARG A 52 47.77 -5.68 27.66
N LEU A 53 47.44 -4.43 27.32
CA LEU A 53 48.40 -3.54 26.67
C LEU A 53 49.60 -3.37 27.59
N GLN A 54 49.45 -2.93 28.83
CA GLN A 54 50.57 -2.67 29.73
C GLN A 54 51.56 -3.85 29.90
N GLY A 55 51.07 -5.10 29.86
CA GLY A 55 51.89 -6.31 30.01
C GLY A 55 52.62 -6.81 28.76
N GLU A 56 52.30 -6.31 27.57
CA GLU A 56 52.88 -6.71 26.28
C GLU A 56 53.85 -5.65 25.74
N PRO A 57 54.60 -5.86 24.64
CA PRO A 57 55.32 -4.76 23.98
C PRO A 57 54.32 -3.81 23.29
N HIS A 58 54.33 -2.50 23.59
CA HIS A 58 53.39 -1.51 23.00
C HIS A 58 54.06 -0.36 22.26
N ASP A 59 55.39 -0.37 22.17
CA ASP A 59 56.20 0.70 21.57
C ASP A 59 55.90 0.92 20.08
N SER A 60 55.41 -0.11 19.39
CA SER A 60 55.05 -0.03 17.96
C SER A 60 53.56 -0.22 17.72
N VAL A 61 53.04 0.45 16.68
CA VAL A 61 51.65 0.28 16.21
C VAL A 61 51.33 -1.19 15.89
N ALA A 62 52.30 -1.93 15.39
CA ALA A 62 52.14 -3.35 15.05
C ALA A 62 51.94 -4.21 16.29
N ALA A 63 52.66 -3.90 17.39
CA ALA A 63 52.55 -4.66 18.63
C ALA A 63 51.21 -4.38 19.34
N ARG A 64 50.73 -3.13 19.36
CA ARG A 64 49.38 -2.80 19.86
C ARG A 64 48.26 -3.45 19.06
N ARG A 65 48.40 -3.54 17.73
CA ARG A 65 47.42 -4.24 16.87
C ARG A 65 47.28 -5.72 17.20
N ALA A 66 48.40 -6.41 17.48
CA ALA A 66 48.36 -7.81 17.87
C ALA A 66 47.55 -8.03 19.16
N VAL A 67 47.68 -7.11 20.13
CA VAL A 67 46.87 -7.13 21.36
C VAL A 67 45.38 -6.92 21.06
N TYR A 68 45.02 -5.94 20.21
CA TYR A 68 43.62 -5.70 19.85
C TYR A 68 42.99 -6.90 19.11
N GLU A 69 43.73 -7.52 18.19
CA GLU A 69 43.28 -8.71 17.46
C GLU A 69 43.07 -9.91 18.39
N ALA A 70 43.96 -10.11 19.37
CA ALA A 70 43.81 -11.16 20.37
C ALA A 70 42.55 -10.96 21.24
N VAL A 71 42.30 -9.72 21.69
CA VAL A 71 41.09 -9.37 22.47
C VAL A 71 39.82 -9.56 21.64
N GLN A 72 39.85 -9.19 20.36
CA GLN A 72 38.71 -9.39 19.46
C GLN A 72 38.44 -10.88 19.24
N ALA A 73 39.47 -11.70 19.03
CA ALA A 73 39.32 -13.14 18.85
C ALA A 73 38.79 -13.84 20.12
N GLU A 74 39.20 -13.40 21.31
CA GLU A 74 38.64 -13.88 22.58
C GLU A 74 37.15 -13.52 22.72
N LEU A 75 36.76 -12.29 22.38
CA LEU A 75 35.36 -11.87 22.39
C LEU A 75 34.51 -12.71 21.42
N ASP A 76 35.00 -12.95 20.21
CA ASP A 76 34.30 -13.75 19.21
C ASP A 76 34.16 -15.22 19.65
N ALA A 77 35.20 -15.79 20.27
CA ALA A 77 35.15 -17.15 20.81
C ALA A 77 34.14 -17.29 21.98
N GLU A 78 34.02 -16.28 22.83
CA GLU A 78 33.03 -16.27 23.91
C GLU A 78 31.60 -16.07 23.41
N ILE A 79 31.39 -15.28 22.35
CA ILE A 79 30.09 -15.15 21.67
C ILE A 79 29.64 -16.51 21.13
N GLU A 80 30.54 -17.26 20.49
CA GLU A 80 30.24 -18.60 19.95
C GLU A 80 29.93 -19.61 21.05
N ARG A 81 30.69 -19.59 22.16
CA ARG A 81 30.46 -20.48 23.31
C ARG A 81 29.15 -20.19 24.05
N GLY A 82 28.79 -18.91 24.19
CA GLY A 82 27.65 -18.45 24.99
C GLY A 82 26.28 -18.53 24.30
N LYS A 83 26.20 -18.87 22.99
CA LYS A 83 24.96 -18.77 22.19
C LYS A 83 24.23 -17.43 22.39
N VAL A 84 25.01 -16.35 22.41
CA VAL A 84 24.51 -15.01 22.68
C VAL A 84 23.60 -14.53 21.54
N ASP A 85 22.55 -13.77 21.83
CA ASP A 85 21.71 -13.13 20.80
C ASP A 85 22.60 -12.32 19.85
N GLU A 86 22.41 -12.51 18.54
CA GLU A 86 23.24 -11.91 17.50
C GLU A 86 23.21 -10.38 17.58
N ALA A 87 22.09 -9.79 18.01
CA ALA A 87 21.98 -8.35 18.23
C ALA A 87 22.93 -7.84 19.33
N LEU A 88 23.09 -8.60 20.40
CA LEU A 88 23.92 -8.29 21.56
C LEU A 88 25.40 -8.53 21.24
N ALA A 89 25.71 -9.60 20.51
CA ALA A 89 27.05 -9.88 19.99
C ALA A 89 27.56 -8.73 19.09
N ASP A 90 26.71 -8.26 18.17
CA ASP A 90 27.05 -7.15 17.28
C ASP A 90 27.27 -5.82 18.02
N PHE A 91 26.51 -5.59 19.09
CA PHE A 91 26.68 -4.45 19.98
C PHE A 91 28.05 -4.49 20.68
N SER A 92 28.42 -5.63 21.29
CA SER A 92 29.70 -5.79 21.98
C SER A 92 30.90 -5.63 21.02
N ARG A 93 30.83 -6.18 19.79
CA ARG A 93 31.86 -5.97 18.75
C ARG A 93 32.02 -4.50 18.35
N ARG A 94 30.92 -3.75 18.25
CA ARG A 94 30.96 -2.31 17.90
C ARG A 94 31.54 -1.49 19.06
N ARG A 95 31.15 -1.79 20.29
CA ARG A 95 31.67 -1.16 21.50
C ARG A 95 33.20 -1.33 21.61
N LEU A 96 33.72 -2.54 21.40
CA LEU A 96 35.17 -2.80 21.39
C LEU A 96 35.90 -1.97 20.32
N ARG A 97 35.37 -1.89 19.10
CA ARG A 97 35.96 -1.08 18.02
C ARG A 97 36.01 0.42 18.34
N ILE A 98 35.00 0.95 19.02
CA ILE A 98 34.98 2.35 19.48
C ILE A 98 36.05 2.58 20.54
N ILE A 99 36.16 1.68 21.53
CA ILE A 99 37.17 1.74 22.58
C ILE A 99 38.58 1.75 21.97
N VAL A 100 38.90 0.78 21.09
CA VAL A 100 40.20 0.69 20.41
C VAL A 100 40.50 1.96 19.61
N ARG A 101 39.50 2.52 18.92
CA ARG A 101 39.67 3.75 18.14
C ARG A 101 40.00 4.96 19.01
N LEU A 102 39.29 5.13 20.13
CA LEU A 102 39.52 6.25 21.05
C LEU A 102 40.87 6.11 21.75
N LEU A 103 41.23 4.88 22.15
CA LEU A 103 42.52 4.60 22.77
C LEU A 103 43.70 4.96 21.85
N GLU A 104 43.66 4.54 20.57
CA GLU A 104 44.70 4.88 19.61
C GLU A 104 44.78 6.39 19.32
N GLN A 105 43.67 7.11 19.41
CA GLN A 105 43.67 8.57 19.27
C GLN A 105 44.39 9.23 20.45
N ASP A 106 44.11 8.80 21.67
CA ASP A 106 44.72 9.35 22.88
C ASP A 106 46.21 9.01 22.97
N ILE A 107 46.62 7.78 22.59
CA ILE A 107 48.03 7.37 22.49
C ILE A 107 48.78 8.26 21.50
N ARG A 108 48.19 8.56 20.33
CA ARG A 108 48.81 9.43 19.31
C ARG A 108 48.87 10.89 19.75
N ALA A 109 47.94 11.33 20.59
CA ALA A 109 47.91 12.67 21.15
C ALA A 109 48.90 12.85 22.33
N GLY A 110 49.59 11.78 22.76
CA GLY A 110 50.56 11.82 23.86
C GLY A 110 49.92 11.88 25.25
N ILE A 111 48.66 11.45 25.38
CA ILE A 111 47.95 11.40 26.67
C ILE A 111 48.42 10.17 27.46
N GLU A 112 48.58 10.30 28.78
CA GLU A 112 48.95 9.18 29.68
C GLU A 112 47.80 8.18 29.83
N VAL A 113 47.72 7.21 28.91
CA VAL A 113 46.66 6.18 28.88
C VAL A 113 46.79 5.10 29.96
N PHE A 114 47.95 5.00 30.64
CA PHE A 114 48.22 4.01 31.69
C PHE A 114 48.09 4.58 33.11
N ALA A 115 47.70 5.85 33.25
CA ALA A 115 47.46 6.46 34.55
C ALA A 115 46.28 5.76 35.27
N PRO A 116 46.35 5.59 36.60
CA PRO A 116 45.26 5.00 37.37
C PRO A 116 43.98 5.85 37.20
N GLY A 117 42.92 5.23 36.67
CA GLY A 117 41.64 5.91 36.42
C GLY A 117 41.47 6.51 35.03
N TYR A 118 42.39 6.25 34.09
CA TYR A 118 42.24 6.70 32.70
C TYR A 118 40.94 6.19 32.06
N MET A 119 40.19 7.12 31.47
CA MET A 119 39.01 6.86 30.66
C MET A 119 38.97 7.88 29.52
N PRO A 120 38.83 7.46 28.24
CA PRO A 120 38.75 8.41 27.14
C PRO A 120 37.58 9.37 27.31
N ALA A 121 37.81 10.67 27.14
CA ALA A 121 36.82 11.71 27.41
C ALA A 121 35.50 11.54 26.63
N ARG A 122 35.56 10.95 25.43
CA ARG A 122 34.40 10.72 24.56
C ARG A 122 33.75 9.34 24.72
N LEU A 123 34.34 8.44 25.52
CA LEU A 123 33.90 7.04 25.57
C LEU A 123 32.46 6.91 26.04
N VAL A 124 32.09 7.61 27.11
CA VAL A 124 30.72 7.58 27.67
C VAL A 124 29.69 8.10 26.66
N ALA A 125 30.01 9.20 25.96
CA ALA A 125 29.11 9.79 24.98
C ALA A 125 28.93 8.91 23.74
N GLU A 126 29.99 8.28 23.24
CA GLU A 126 29.92 7.35 22.09
C GLU A 126 29.22 6.03 22.46
N ASP A 127 29.39 5.53 23.68
CA ASP A 127 28.69 4.34 24.16
C ASP A 127 27.19 4.57 24.31
N GLN A 128 26.78 5.73 24.86
CA GLN A 128 25.38 6.15 24.92
C GLN A 128 24.77 6.25 23.52
N ARG A 129 25.47 6.85 22.55
CA ARG A 129 25.01 6.92 21.16
C ARG A 129 24.83 5.54 20.53
N LEU A 130 25.71 4.59 20.83
CA LEU A 130 25.61 3.22 20.36
C LEU A 130 24.38 2.52 20.97
N ALA A 131 24.15 2.69 22.28
CA ALA A 131 22.99 2.15 22.98
C ALA A 131 21.66 2.71 22.42
N ASP A 132 21.57 4.02 22.22
CA ASP A 132 20.40 4.67 21.61
C ASP A 132 20.14 4.18 20.18
N ALA A 133 21.20 3.95 19.40
CA ALA A 133 21.08 3.44 18.04
C ALA A 133 20.57 1.98 18.03
N GLN A 134 21.02 1.16 18.98
CA GLN A 134 20.55 -0.21 19.14
C GLN A 134 19.08 -0.26 19.57
N ALA A 135 18.70 0.53 20.58
CA ALA A 135 17.31 0.64 21.03
C ALA A 135 16.37 1.03 19.88
N ARG A 136 16.77 1.99 19.02
CA ARG A 136 16.01 2.38 17.82
C ARG A 136 15.91 1.27 16.77
N ARG A 137 16.88 0.36 16.68
CA ARG A 137 16.82 -0.80 15.76
C ARG A 137 15.90 -1.87 16.28
N GLU A 138 15.98 -2.19 17.58
CA GLU A 138 15.07 -3.14 18.23
C GLU A 138 13.63 -2.67 18.17
N GLN A 139 13.38 -1.39 18.41
CA GLN A 139 12.04 -0.81 18.31
C GLN A 139 11.49 -0.89 16.88
N ARG A 140 12.32 -0.63 15.87
CA ARG A 140 11.93 -0.80 14.45
C ARG A 140 11.65 -2.26 14.12
N ARG A 141 12.50 -3.19 14.56
CA ARG A 141 12.32 -4.62 14.35
C ARG A 141 10.99 -5.10 14.95
N LYS A 142 10.71 -4.74 16.21
CA LYS A 142 9.44 -5.05 16.87
C LYS A 142 8.23 -4.46 16.13
N GLN A 143 8.35 -3.23 15.63
CA GLN A 143 7.29 -2.60 14.84
C GLN A 143 7.06 -3.31 13.49
N ASP A 144 8.13 -3.72 12.81
CA ASP A 144 8.08 -4.44 11.54
C ASP A 144 7.51 -5.86 11.74
N GLU A 145 7.98 -6.59 12.75
CA GLU A 145 7.45 -7.91 13.14
C GLU A 145 5.96 -7.83 13.50
N ALA A 146 5.57 -6.84 14.31
CA ALA A 146 4.16 -6.62 14.63
C ALA A 146 3.36 -6.33 13.36
N ARG A 147 3.85 -5.44 12.48
CA ARG A 147 3.20 -5.10 11.22
C ARG A 147 3.02 -6.31 10.31
N ASP A 148 4.03 -7.17 10.22
CA ASP A 148 3.99 -8.37 9.38
C ASP A 148 3.11 -9.47 9.98
N ALA A 149 3.10 -9.66 11.30
CA ALA A 149 2.16 -10.54 11.99
C ALA A 149 0.71 -10.13 11.74
N ARG A 150 0.44 -8.81 11.81
CA ARG A 150 -0.89 -8.26 11.50
C ARG A 150 -1.29 -8.46 10.04
N ARG A 151 -0.36 -8.27 9.10
CA ARG A 151 -0.58 -8.55 7.66
C ARG A 151 -0.87 -10.02 7.41
N HIS A 152 -0.16 -10.92 8.10
CA HIS A 152 -0.38 -12.36 8.01
C HIS A 152 -1.76 -12.76 8.52
N ALA A 153 -2.15 -12.27 9.70
CA ALA A 153 -3.48 -12.49 10.27
C ALA A 153 -4.59 -12.00 9.33
N SER A 154 -4.46 -10.79 8.78
CA SER A 154 -5.43 -10.22 7.83
C SER A 154 -5.51 -10.98 6.50
N ARG A 155 -4.37 -11.42 5.93
CA ARG A 155 -4.36 -12.21 4.68
C ARG A 155 -5.05 -13.56 4.83
N ASN A 156 -4.89 -14.19 5.99
CA ASN A 156 -5.36 -15.55 6.23
C ASN A 156 -6.68 -15.62 6.99
N ASP A 157 -7.29 -14.48 7.33
CA ASP A 157 -8.51 -14.38 8.15
C ASP A 157 -8.38 -15.10 9.51
N ILE A 158 -7.19 -15.04 10.10
CA ILE A 158 -6.86 -15.63 11.40
C ILE A 158 -6.92 -14.53 12.47
N ALA A 159 -7.45 -14.85 13.65
CA ALA A 159 -7.40 -13.93 14.78
C ALA A 159 -5.95 -13.60 15.15
N LEU A 160 -5.62 -12.31 15.25
CA LEU A 160 -4.31 -11.88 15.72
C LEU A 160 -4.25 -12.07 17.23
N GLU A 161 -3.51 -13.07 17.68
CA GLU A 161 -3.21 -13.24 19.09
C GLU A 161 -2.03 -12.31 19.45
N MET A 162 -2.27 -11.40 20.39
CA MET A 162 -1.24 -10.53 20.96
C MET A 162 -0.93 -11.00 22.36
N GLU A 163 0.34 -11.29 22.66
CA GLU A 163 0.77 -11.58 24.02
C GLU A 163 0.59 -10.32 24.89
N LEU A 164 -0.19 -10.46 25.95
CA LEU A 164 -0.52 -9.38 26.86
C LEU A 164 0.64 -9.11 27.83
N PRO A 165 1.09 -7.85 27.99
CA PRO A 165 2.05 -7.50 29.02
C PRO A 165 1.51 -7.88 30.41
N ALA A 166 2.34 -8.51 31.25
CA ALA A 166 1.91 -9.03 32.55
C ALA A 166 1.29 -7.99 33.49
N GLY A 167 1.64 -6.70 33.32
CA GLY A 167 1.03 -5.59 34.08
C GLY A 167 -0.37 -5.18 33.60
N GLU A 168 -0.73 -5.46 32.35
CA GLU A 168 -2.01 -5.03 31.76
C GLU A 168 -3.11 -6.10 31.89
N ALA A 169 -2.75 -7.34 32.25
CA ALA A 169 -3.69 -8.45 32.36
C ALA A 169 -4.79 -8.19 33.40
N GLY A 170 -4.45 -7.54 34.53
CA GLY A 170 -5.42 -7.18 35.57
C GLY A 170 -6.41 -6.13 35.11
N ASP A 171 -5.93 -5.07 34.46
CA ASP A 171 -6.78 -3.99 33.94
C ASP A 171 -7.71 -4.49 32.83
N LEU A 172 -7.22 -5.39 31.99
CA LEU A 172 -8.01 -6.00 30.93
C LEU A 172 -9.08 -6.95 31.47
N ALA A 173 -8.79 -7.67 32.56
CA ALA A 173 -9.78 -8.49 33.23
C ALA A 173 -10.94 -7.63 33.78
N ILE A 174 -10.63 -6.49 34.39
CA ILE A 174 -11.62 -5.51 34.86
C ILE A 174 -12.42 -4.95 33.67
N LEU A 175 -11.74 -4.59 32.59
CA LEU A 175 -12.39 -4.06 31.38
C LEU A 175 -13.34 -5.10 30.76
N GLN A 176 -12.90 -6.36 30.65
CA GLN A 176 -13.71 -7.46 30.13
C GLN A 176 -14.95 -7.70 30.98
N ASP A 177 -14.82 -7.65 32.30
CA ASP A 177 -15.95 -7.85 33.20
C ASP A 177 -16.99 -6.72 33.07
N ARG A 178 -16.52 -5.46 33.02
CA ARG A 178 -17.40 -4.30 32.75
C ARG A 178 -18.04 -4.36 31.37
N LEU A 179 -17.29 -4.78 30.35
CA LEU A 179 -17.81 -5.00 28.99
C LEU A 179 -18.85 -6.13 28.97
N ARG A 180 -18.65 -7.21 29.71
CA ARG A 180 -19.67 -8.28 29.83
C ARG A 180 -20.93 -7.76 30.51
N GLY A 181 -20.81 -6.94 31.55
CA GLY A 181 -21.96 -6.29 32.19
C GLY A 181 -22.73 -5.37 31.23
N LEU A 182 -22.02 -4.57 30.43
CA LEU A 182 -22.61 -3.71 29.40
C LEU A 182 -23.27 -4.52 28.26
N HIS A 183 -22.63 -5.59 27.81
CA HIS A 183 -23.18 -6.49 26.79
C HIS A 183 -24.32 -7.36 27.32
N ALA A 184 -24.38 -7.67 28.62
CA ALA A 184 -25.50 -8.42 29.20
C ALA A 184 -26.83 -7.66 29.12
N GLY A 185 -26.80 -6.33 29.10
CA GLY A 185 -27.96 -5.47 28.82
C GLY A 185 -28.28 -5.29 27.33
N HIS A 186 -27.34 -5.63 26.44
CA HIS A 186 -27.53 -5.66 24.99
C HIS A 186 -27.76 -7.09 24.54
N HIS A 187 -29.03 -7.52 24.45
CA HIS A 187 -29.34 -8.76 23.75
C HIS A 187 -28.69 -8.70 22.35
N PRO A 188 -27.79 -9.65 22.02
CA PRO A 188 -27.30 -9.73 20.67
C PRO A 188 -28.52 -10.09 19.83
N ARG A 189 -29.09 -9.11 19.11
CA ARG A 189 -29.75 -9.46 17.86
C ARG A 189 -28.66 -10.15 17.07
N ILE A 190 -28.72 -11.47 17.06
CA ILE A 190 -27.91 -12.33 16.23
C ILE A 190 -28.10 -11.79 14.81
N ILE A 191 -27.18 -10.93 14.38
CA ILE A 191 -26.96 -10.67 12.97
C ILE A 191 -26.42 -12.02 12.51
N GLY A 192 -27.34 -12.83 12.00
CA GLY A 192 -27.08 -14.20 11.61
C GLY A 192 -25.80 -14.28 10.80
N ARG A 193 -25.09 -15.38 11.03
CA ARG A 193 -23.99 -15.92 10.23
C ARG A 193 -24.47 -16.24 8.80
N GLY A 194 -24.96 -15.25 8.10
CA GLY A 194 -25.44 -15.27 6.73
C GLY A 194 -25.12 -13.91 6.14
N TRP A 195 -24.55 -13.88 4.93
CA TRP A 195 -24.10 -12.67 4.25
C TRP A 195 -24.95 -11.44 4.60
N PRO A 196 -24.45 -10.50 5.43
CA PRO A 196 -25.19 -9.29 5.81
C PRO A 196 -25.31 -8.29 4.65
N GLY A 197 -24.90 -8.69 3.44
CA GLY A 197 -24.63 -7.82 2.32
C GLY A 197 -25.80 -6.91 1.97
N GLY A 198 -27.02 -7.44 1.86
CA GLY A 198 -28.18 -6.64 1.43
C GLY A 198 -28.55 -5.50 2.39
N ARG A 199 -28.58 -5.77 3.71
CA ARG A 199 -28.94 -4.74 4.71
C ARG A 199 -27.85 -3.70 4.85
N THR A 200 -26.58 -4.13 4.89
CA THR A 200 -25.44 -3.21 4.98
C THR A 200 -25.30 -2.38 3.72
N LEU A 201 -25.49 -2.98 2.53
CA LEU A 201 -25.47 -2.28 1.24
C LEU A 201 -26.59 -1.25 1.17
N LEU A 202 -27.82 -1.61 1.56
CA LEU A 202 -28.93 -0.67 1.57
C LEU A 202 -28.68 0.49 2.55
N ALA A 203 -28.17 0.20 3.74
CA ALA A 203 -27.81 1.23 4.73
C ALA A 203 -26.72 2.17 4.20
N LEU A 204 -25.66 1.62 3.58
CA LEU A 204 -24.61 2.40 2.92
C LEU A 204 -25.16 3.24 1.77
N PHE A 205 -26.10 2.69 1.00
CA PHE A 205 -26.74 3.39 -0.11
C PHE A 205 -27.56 4.58 0.38
N VAL A 206 -28.41 4.39 1.39
CA VAL A 206 -29.17 5.48 2.03
C VAL A 206 -28.23 6.51 2.65
N TYR A 207 -27.16 6.07 3.30
CA TYR A 207 -26.12 6.96 3.82
C TYR A 207 -25.50 7.81 2.71
N GLN A 208 -25.08 7.20 1.59
CA GLN A 208 -24.46 7.94 0.49
C GLN A 208 -25.45 8.87 -0.24
N LEU A 209 -26.72 8.49 -0.35
CA LEU A 209 -27.76 9.39 -0.84
C LEU A 209 -27.89 10.63 0.05
N ASN A 210 -27.87 10.47 1.37
CA ASN A 210 -27.93 11.60 2.30
C ASN A 210 -26.67 12.46 2.24
N VAL A 211 -25.48 11.87 2.09
CA VAL A 211 -24.23 12.62 1.87
C VAL A 211 -24.32 13.43 0.57
N MET A 212 -24.77 12.83 -0.53
CA MET A 212 -24.94 13.52 -1.80
C MET A 212 -25.97 14.66 -1.72
N HIS A 213 -27.09 14.46 -1.02
CA HIS A 213 -28.08 15.52 -0.79
C HIS A 213 -27.53 16.65 0.10
N GLY A 214 -26.70 16.31 1.09
CA GLY A 214 -26.08 17.25 2.01
C GLY A 214 -24.96 18.08 1.39
N GLU A 215 -24.21 17.51 0.43
CA GLU A 215 -23.10 18.20 -0.23
C GLU A 215 -23.55 19.39 -1.10
N SER A 216 -24.77 19.34 -1.68
CA SER A 216 -25.51 20.50 -2.25
C SER A 216 -26.60 20.06 -3.24
N ARG A 217 -27.76 20.75 -3.25
CA ARG A 217 -28.81 20.60 -4.30
C ARG A 217 -28.27 20.85 -5.72
N ILE A 218 -27.16 21.58 -5.84
CA ILE A 218 -26.47 21.89 -7.10
C ILE A 218 -25.86 20.63 -7.73
N ALA A 219 -25.52 19.61 -6.93
CA ALA A 219 -24.92 18.38 -7.45
C ALA A 219 -25.84 17.62 -8.42
N LEU A 220 -27.14 17.59 -8.14
CA LEU A 220 -28.13 16.95 -9.01
C LEU A 220 -28.33 17.73 -10.31
N LEU A 221 -28.42 19.06 -10.24
CA LEU A 221 -28.45 19.92 -11.43
C LEU A 221 -27.19 19.72 -12.27
N TRP A 222 -26.03 19.62 -11.63
CA TRP A 222 -24.76 19.39 -12.31
C TRP A 222 -24.68 18.05 -13.04
N ALA A 223 -25.34 17.01 -12.50
CA ALA A 223 -25.45 15.70 -13.16
C ALA A 223 -26.22 15.77 -14.49
N LEU A 224 -27.10 16.76 -14.67
CA LEU A 224 -27.79 17.02 -15.94
C LEU A 224 -26.95 17.90 -16.88
N VAL A 225 -26.29 18.93 -16.34
CA VAL A 225 -25.49 19.89 -17.13
C VAL A 225 -24.34 19.19 -17.86
N GLY A 226 -23.63 18.28 -17.21
CA GLY A 226 -22.50 17.57 -17.82
C GLY A 226 -22.86 16.88 -19.15
N PRO A 227 -23.87 15.97 -19.16
CA PRO A 227 -24.38 15.35 -20.37
C PRO A 227 -24.84 16.33 -21.44
N VAL A 228 -25.55 17.40 -21.07
CA VAL A 228 -26.00 18.42 -22.04
C VAL A 228 -24.81 19.11 -22.71
N VAL A 229 -23.77 19.47 -21.95
CA VAL A 229 -22.56 20.11 -22.52
C VAL A 229 -21.83 19.17 -23.47
N LEU A 230 -21.64 17.91 -23.11
CA LEU A 230 -20.95 16.96 -23.98
C LEU A 230 -21.81 16.57 -25.18
N LEU A 231 -23.12 16.40 -25.01
CA LEU A 231 -24.07 16.17 -26.10
C LEU A 231 -24.02 17.30 -27.11
N THR A 232 -24.09 18.56 -26.67
CA THR A 232 -24.08 19.73 -27.57
C THR A 232 -22.73 19.87 -28.27
N LEU A 233 -21.62 19.55 -27.59
CA LEU A 233 -20.30 19.52 -28.21
C LEU A 233 -20.22 18.48 -29.34
N ILE A 234 -20.66 17.25 -29.09
CA ILE A 234 -20.63 16.19 -30.12
C ILE A 234 -21.59 16.54 -31.26
N SER A 235 -22.81 16.99 -30.94
CA SER A 235 -23.82 17.31 -31.95
C SER A 235 -23.38 18.47 -32.84
N SER A 236 -22.83 19.54 -32.25
CA SER A 236 -22.35 20.70 -32.99
C SER A 236 -21.19 20.34 -33.92
N LEU A 237 -20.29 19.46 -33.50
CA LEU A 237 -19.18 18.98 -34.35
C LEU A 237 -19.71 18.33 -35.65
N TYR A 238 -20.67 17.41 -35.54
CA TYR A 238 -21.25 16.74 -36.72
C TYR A 238 -22.07 17.69 -37.60
N ILE A 239 -22.86 18.58 -36.98
CA ILE A 239 -23.67 19.56 -37.71
C ILE A 239 -22.77 20.54 -38.50
N LEU A 240 -21.66 21.00 -37.91
CA LEU A 240 -20.68 21.84 -38.61
C LEU A 240 -20.01 21.11 -39.78
N MET A 241 -19.86 19.79 -39.69
CA MET A 241 -19.39 18.93 -40.80
C MET A 241 -20.49 18.62 -41.83
N GLY A 242 -21.70 19.19 -41.69
CA GLY A 242 -22.84 18.96 -42.59
C GLY A 242 -23.52 17.59 -42.42
N THR A 243 -23.21 16.88 -41.33
CA THR A 243 -23.80 15.57 -41.04
C THR A 243 -24.95 15.73 -40.06
N HIS A 244 -26.17 15.38 -40.48
CA HIS A 244 -27.36 15.39 -39.63
C HIS A 244 -27.81 13.99 -39.18
N TYR A 245 -27.39 12.96 -39.93
CA TYR A 245 -27.65 11.56 -39.62
C TYR A 245 -26.38 10.73 -39.76
N ILE A 246 -26.17 9.82 -38.81
CA ILE A 246 -25.04 8.90 -38.75
C ILE A 246 -25.60 7.50 -38.90
N LEU A 247 -25.40 6.86 -40.06
CA LEU A 247 -25.84 5.46 -40.28
C LEU A 247 -27.32 5.24 -39.90
N GLY A 248 -28.18 6.21 -40.21
CA GLY A 248 -29.62 6.18 -39.87
C GLY A 248 -29.99 6.69 -38.46
N MET A 249 -29.01 7.07 -37.63
CA MET A 249 -29.23 7.67 -36.31
C MET A 249 -29.21 9.19 -36.40
N ASP A 250 -30.15 9.88 -35.78
CA ASP A 250 -30.05 11.33 -35.63
C ASP A 250 -28.88 11.70 -34.70
N VAL A 251 -28.17 12.78 -35.06
CA VAL A 251 -26.91 13.18 -34.42
C VAL A 251 -27.09 13.52 -32.93
N GLN A 252 -28.24 14.11 -32.56
CA GLN A 252 -28.53 14.53 -31.20
C GLN A 252 -28.73 13.32 -30.28
N THR A 253 -29.51 12.32 -30.71
CA THR A 253 -29.70 11.08 -29.96
C THR A 253 -28.43 10.25 -29.93
N PHE A 254 -27.68 10.19 -31.04
CA PHE A 254 -26.35 9.58 -31.08
C PHE A 254 -25.43 10.16 -29.99
N SER A 255 -25.41 11.50 -29.92
CA SER A 255 -24.61 12.27 -28.96
C SER A 255 -25.11 12.09 -27.53
N LEU A 256 -26.42 12.04 -27.32
CA LEU A 256 -27.05 11.79 -26.02
C LEU A 256 -26.60 10.46 -25.42
N LEU A 257 -26.69 9.38 -26.19
CA LEU A 257 -26.35 8.03 -25.74
C LEU A 257 -24.87 7.93 -25.38
N GLY A 258 -23.99 8.46 -26.23
CA GLY A 258 -22.55 8.50 -25.96
C GLY A 258 -22.21 9.36 -24.75
N ALA A 259 -22.68 10.61 -24.71
CA ALA A 259 -22.35 11.58 -23.68
C ALA A 259 -22.83 11.15 -22.30
N THR A 260 -24.10 10.79 -22.19
CA THR A 260 -24.73 10.46 -20.89
C THR A 260 -24.16 9.16 -20.33
N THR A 261 -24.00 8.12 -21.17
CA THR A 261 -23.41 6.84 -20.74
C THR A 261 -21.98 7.04 -20.28
N TRP A 262 -21.19 7.82 -21.00
CA TRP A 262 -19.79 7.99 -20.66
C TRP A 262 -19.58 8.87 -19.42
N ILE A 263 -20.39 9.91 -19.24
CA ILE A 263 -20.30 10.72 -18.03
C ILE A 263 -20.73 9.90 -16.81
N MET A 264 -21.77 9.08 -16.91
CA MET A 264 -22.10 8.10 -15.87
C MET A 264 -20.92 7.17 -15.58
N PHE A 265 -20.34 6.58 -16.62
CA PHE A 265 -19.17 5.68 -16.52
C PHE A 265 -18.01 6.37 -15.77
N ARG A 266 -17.69 7.60 -16.16
CA ARG A 266 -16.67 8.43 -15.52
C ARG A 266 -16.96 8.69 -14.05
N GLN A 267 -18.20 9.09 -13.70
CA GLN A 267 -18.58 9.33 -12.30
C GLN A 267 -18.42 8.07 -11.46
N ILE A 268 -18.87 6.91 -11.96
CA ILE A 268 -18.73 5.64 -11.25
C ILE A 268 -17.27 5.28 -11.02
N ILE A 269 -16.40 5.42 -12.02
CA ILE A 269 -14.96 5.14 -11.88
C ILE A 269 -14.35 6.01 -10.79
N PHE A 270 -14.52 7.33 -10.86
CA PHE A 270 -13.85 8.25 -9.95
C PHE A 270 -14.44 8.22 -8.54
N ARG A 271 -15.74 8.04 -8.40
CA ARG A 271 -16.39 7.99 -7.09
C ARG A 271 -16.15 6.66 -6.38
N SER A 272 -16.12 5.56 -7.13
CA SER A 272 -15.74 4.26 -6.56
C SER A 272 -14.25 4.21 -6.18
N SER A 273 -13.36 4.71 -7.04
CA SER A 273 -11.92 4.71 -6.76
C SER A 273 -11.52 5.66 -5.63
N THR A 274 -12.18 6.82 -5.51
CA THR A 274 -11.95 7.71 -4.36
C THR A 274 -12.55 7.14 -3.08
N ALA A 275 -13.78 6.59 -3.11
CA ALA A 275 -14.37 5.92 -1.96
C ALA A 275 -13.49 4.76 -1.45
N TYR A 276 -12.84 4.04 -2.36
CA TYR A 276 -11.89 2.98 -2.02
C TYR A 276 -10.71 3.48 -1.15
N VAL A 277 -10.24 4.71 -1.37
CA VAL A 277 -9.09 5.30 -0.65
C VAL A 277 -9.53 6.15 0.54
N SER A 278 -10.61 6.92 0.42
CA SER A 278 -11.06 7.89 1.42
C SER A 278 -11.95 7.29 2.50
N ALA A 279 -12.68 6.20 2.21
CA ALA A 279 -13.61 5.59 3.16
C ALA A 279 -12.94 4.67 4.20
N ARG A 280 -11.63 4.88 4.48
CA ARG A 280 -10.89 4.11 5.51
C ARG A 280 -11.61 4.07 6.85
N GLY A 281 -12.26 5.16 7.26
CA GLY A 281 -13.06 5.20 8.49
C GLY A 281 -14.32 4.33 8.45
N LEU A 282 -14.96 4.16 7.29
CA LEU A 282 -16.12 3.27 7.13
C LEU A 282 -15.71 1.80 7.06
N LEU A 283 -14.50 1.50 6.56
CA LEU A 283 -13.96 0.14 6.51
C LEU A 283 -13.69 -0.46 7.90
N ASN A 284 -13.71 0.36 8.95
CA ASN A 284 -13.64 -0.10 10.35
C ASN A 284 -14.95 -0.74 10.84
N PHE A 285 -16.08 -0.50 10.16
CA PHE A 285 -17.34 -1.13 10.53
C PHE A 285 -17.41 -2.58 10.04
N GLN A 286 -17.84 -3.48 10.94
CA GLN A 286 -18.05 -4.89 10.60
C GLN A 286 -19.05 -5.03 9.43
N GLY A 287 -18.61 -5.68 8.35
CA GLY A 287 -19.43 -5.96 7.17
C GLY A 287 -19.33 -4.93 6.03
N VAL A 288 -18.55 -3.85 6.18
CA VAL A 288 -18.28 -2.91 5.08
C VAL A 288 -17.00 -3.33 4.36
N SER A 289 -17.12 -3.74 3.10
CA SER A 289 -15.97 -4.02 2.23
C SER A 289 -15.77 -2.92 1.18
N PRO A 290 -14.54 -2.73 0.67
CA PRO A 290 -14.29 -1.80 -0.43
C PRO A 290 -15.15 -2.11 -1.67
N LEU A 291 -15.41 -3.39 -1.92
CA LEU A 291 -16.37 -3.86 -2.93
C LEU A 291 -17.77 -3.28 -2.69
N MET A 292 -18.30 -3.35 -1.46
CA MET A 292 -19.60 -2.79 -1.12
C MET A 292 -19.65 -1.28 -1.37
N CYS A 293 -18.58 -0.55 -1.02
CA CYS A 293 -18.50 0.88 -1.29
C CYS A 293 -18.57 1.19 -2.79
N ALA A 294 -17.83 0.47 -3.62
CA ALA A 294 -17.88 0.65 -5.08
C ALA A 294 -19.24 0.28 -5.67
N LEU A 295 -19.87 -0.80 -5.21
CA LEU A 295 -21.21 -1.21 -5.66
C LEU A 295 -22.27 -0.16 -5.30
N VAL A 296 -22.18 0.43 -4.11
CA VAL A 296 -23.09 1.51 -3.69
C VAL A 296 -22.92 2.75 -4.58
N GLN A 297 -21.69 3.15 -4.88
CA GLN A 297 -21.42 4.26 -5.80
C GLN A 297 -21.95 3.96 -7.21
N ALA A 298 -21.72 2.75 -7.72
CA ALA A 298 -22.24 2.32 -9.01
C ALA A 298 -23.77 2.37 -9.06
N LEU A 299 -24.46 1.80 -8.07
CA LEU A 299 -25.92 1.80 -8.00
C LEU A 299 -26.49 3.22 -7.92
N LEU A 300 -25.87 4.09 -7.12
CA LEU A 300 -26.29 5.47 -6.93
C LEU A 300 -26.19 6.25 -8.25
N TYR A 301 -25.04 6.21 -8.92
CA TYR A 301 -24.87 6.94 -10.17
C TYR A 301 -25.66 6.32 -11.33
N VAL A 302 -25.81 5.00 -11.41
CA VAL A 302 -26.74 4.37 -12.37
C VAL A 302 -28.15 4.91 -12.18
N SER A 303 -28.65 4.95 -10.94
CA SER A 303 -29.99 5.45 -10.65
C SER A 303 -30.16 6.90 -11.08
N VAL A 304 -29.17 7.76 -10.76
CA VAL A 304 -29.16 9.17 -11.17
C VAL A 304 -29.16 9.30 -12.70
N TYR A 305 -28.28 8.59 -13.39
CA TYR A 305 -28.14 8.74 -14.85
C TYR A 305 -29.27 8.07 -15.64
N LEU A 306 -29.96 7.06 -15.10
CA LEU A 306 -31.20 6.56 -15.69
C LEU A 306 -32.31 7.61 -15.64
N VAL A 307 -32.42 8.38 -14.56
CA VAL A 307 -33.34 9.52 -14.48
C VAL A 307 -32.90 10.62 -15.47
N VAL A 308 -31.61 10.93 -15.56
CA VAL A 308 -31.08 11.89 -16.54
C VAL A 308 -31.40 11.47 -17.98
N PHE A 309 -31.24 10.19 -18.32
CA PHE A 309 -31.68 9.65 -19.61
C PHE A 309 -33.17 9.89 -19.85
N GLY A 310 -34.02 9.55 -18.89
CA GLY A 310 -35.46 9.78 -19.01
C GLY A 310 -35.79 11.26 -19.26
N VAL A 311 -35.19 12.17 -18.50
CA VAL A 311 -35.40 13.62 -18.63
C VAL A 311 -34.90 14.13 -19.98
N LEU A 312 -33.69 13.77 -20.40
CA LEU A 312 -33.13 14.27 -21.66
C LEU A 312 -33.83 13.69 -22.89
N ILE A 313 -34.21 12.41 -22.87
CA ILE A 313 -34.98 11.79 -23.96
C ILE A 313 -36.35 12.46 -24.08
N THR A 314 -37.08 12.62 -22.96
CA THR A 314 -38.42 13.22 -22.98
C THR A 314 -38.40 14.69 -23.39
N ALA A 315 -37.47 15.49 -22.84
CA ALA A 315 -37.33 16.89 -23.20
C ALA A 315 -36.86 17.08 -24.65
N GLY A 316 -35.87 16.30 -25.10
CA GLY A 316 -35.38 16.38 -26.48
C GLY A 316 -36.38 15.88 -27.51
N HIS A 317 -37.19 14.88 -27.16
CA HIS A 317 -38.28 14.42 -28.03
C HIS A 317 -39.39 15.48 -28.15
N ALA A 318 -39.74 16.16 -27.05
CA ALA A 318 -40.70 17.27 -27.08
C ALA A 318 -40.23 18.47 -27.93
N LEU A 319 -38.91 18.60 -28.13
CA LEU A 319 -38.30 19.60 -29.01
C LEU A 319 -38.07 19.09 -30.44
N GLU A 320 -38.54 17.88 -30.78
CA GLU A 320 -38.34 17.21 -32.08
C GLU A 320 -36.85 17.00 -32.44
N LEU A 321 -35.97 16.98 -31.43
CA LEU A 321 -34.54 16.80 -31.61
C LEU A 321 -34.09 15.35 -31.39
N ILE A 322 -34.85 14.56 -30.62
CA ILE A 322 -34.44 13.23 -30.17
C ILE A 322 -35.48 12.19 -30.60
N THR A 323 -35.00 11.08 -31.16
CA THR A 323 -35.83 9.92 -31.52
C THR A 323 -36.12 9.08 -30.28
N LEU A 324 -37.31 8.47 -30.22
CA LEU A 324 -37.66 7.60 -29.09
C LEU A 324 -36.95 6.23 -29.24
N PRO A 325 -36.59 5.59 -28.11
CA PRO A 325 -35.99 4.26 -28.15
C PRO A 325 -36.99 3.22 -28.67
N LYS A 326 -36.51 2.33 -29.55
CA LYS A 326 -37.20 1.09 -29.93
C LYS A 326 -37.58 0.26 -28.71
N SER A 327 -36.64 0.12 -27.77
CA SER A 327 -36.81 -0.73 -26.59
C SER A 327 -36.22 -0.07 -25.34
N TRP A 328 -37.09 0.43 -24.46
CA TRP A 328 -36.66 1.00 -23.17
C TRP A 328 -35.83 0.01 -22.34
N PRO A 329 -36.26 -1.24 -22.13
CA PRO A 329 -35.47 -2.21 -21.36
C PRO A 329 -34.15 -2.57 -22.05
N GLY A 330 -34.13 -2.61 -23.39
CA GLY A 330 -32.98 -3.05 -24.17
C GLY A 330 -31.80 -2.09 -24.03
N PHE A 331 -32.00 -0.80 -24.28
CA PHE A 331 -30.90 0.16 -24.13
C PHE A 331 -30.51 0.33 -22.66
N MET A 332 -31.47 0.35 -21.73
CA MET A 332 -31.19 0.45 -20.29
C MET A 332 -30.32 -0.69 -19.79
N LEU A 333 -30.52 -1.92 -20.29
CA LEU A 333 -29.66 -3.05 -19.98
C LEU A 333 -28.19 -2.76 -20.33
N PHE A 334 -27.92 -2.24 -21.53
CA PHE A 334 -26.56 -1.88 -21.93
C PHE A 334 -25.99 -0.71 -21.12
N VAL A 335 -26.81 0.26 -20.72
CA VAL A 335 -26.39 1.30 -19.77
C VAL A 335 -25.94 0.68 -18.45
N VAL A 336 -26.71 -0.26 -17.90
CA VAL A 336 -26.35 -0.96 -16.65
C VAL A 336 -25.08 -1.82 -16.83
N LEU A 337 -24.93 -2.53 -17.95
CA LEU A 337 -23.71 -3.31 -18.23
C LEU A 337 -22.47 -2.40 -18.35
N MET A 338 -22.60 -1.23 -18.98
CA MET A 338 -21.54 -0.22 -19.01
C MET A 338 -21.22 0.31 -17.60
N ALA A 339 -22.22 0.46 -16.74
CA ALA A 339 -21.98 0.81 -15.35
C ALA A 339 -21.28 -0.28 -14.54
N CYS A 340 -21.56 -1.56 -14.81
CA CYS A 340 -20.80 -2.68 -14.22
C CYS A 340 -19.32 -2.64 -14.64
N CYS A 341 -19.04 -2.36 -15.92
CA CYS A 341 -17.68 -2.10 -16.40
C CYS A 341 -17.03 -0.93 -15.64
N ALA A 342 -17.76 0.17 -15.45
CA ALA A 342 -17.28 1.34 -14.72
C ALA A 342 -16.96 1.02 -13.26
N ALA A 343 -17.79 0.22 -12.60
CA ALA A 343 -17.58 -0.21 -11.22
C ALA A 343 -16.32 -1.08 -11.09
N ALA A 344 -16.11 -2.02 -12.02
CA ALA A 344 -14.91 -2.84 -12.07
C ALA A 344 -13.65 -1.98 -12.33
N MET A 345 -13.73 -1.02 -13.25
CA MET A 345 -12.64 -0.05 -13.47
C MET A 345 -12.35 0.81 -12.24
N GLY A 346 -13.40 1.30 -11.55
CA GLY A 346 -13.26 2.08 -10.33
C GLY A 346 -12.60 1.31 -9.20
N LEU A 347 -12.95 0.03 -9.03
CA LEU A 347 -12.27 -0.87 -8.09
C LEU A 347 -10.81 -1.08 -8.45
N LEU A 348 -10.51 -1.34 -9.73
CA LEU A 348 -9.13 -1.52 -10.19
C LEU A 348 -8.30 -0.25 -9.97
N PHE A 349 -8.85 0.93 -10.29
CA PHE A 349 -8.19 2.22 -10.08
C PHE A 349 -7.97 2.50 -8.59
N GLY A 350 -8.96 2.22 -7.75
CA GLY A 350 -8.85 2.31 -6.30
C GLY A 350 -7.74 1.40 -5.77
N ALA A 351 -7.72 0.13 -6.20
CA ALA A 351 -6.71 -0.84 -5.80
C ALA A 351 -5.29 -0.40 -6.20
N ILE A 352 -5.08 0.06 -7.44
CA ILE A 352 -3.78 0.57 -7.89
C ILE A 352 -3.36 1.80 -7.07
N ALA A 353 -4.30 2.69 -6.75
CA ALA A 353 -4.02 3.90 -5.97
C ALA A 353 -3.50 3.61 -4.56
N THR A 354 -3.79 2.43 -3.99
CA THR A 354 -3.24 2.03 -2.68
C THR A 354 -1.75 1.78 -2.69
N TYR A 355 -1.22 1.31 -3.82
CA TYR A 355 0.22 1.09 -4.03
C TYR A 355 0.87 2.35 -4.59
N TRP A 356 0.19 3.04 -5.51
CA TRP A 356 0.69 4.22 -6.17
C TRP A 356 -0.23 5.42 -5.94
N HIS A 357 0.05 6.19 -4.89
CA HIS A 357 -0.75 7.35 -4.47
C HIS A 357 -0.95 8.44 -5.54
N PHE A 358 -0.06 8.52 -6.54
CA PHE A 358 -0.19 9.48 -7.65
C PHE A 358 -1.16 9.01 -8.75
N PHE A 359 -1.54 7.72 -8.77
CA PHE A 359 -2.33 7.12 -9.84
C PHE A 359 -3.67 7.83 -10.07
N LEU A 360 -4.39 8.24 -9.03
CA LEU A 360 -5.67 8.95 -9.18
C LEU A 360 -5.53 10.33 -9.85
N ARG A 361 -4.33 10.92 -9.88
CA ARG A 361 -4.07 12.15 -10.65
C ARG A 361 -3.87 11.86 -12.14
N LEU A 362 -3.39 10.66 -12.49
CA LEU A 362 -3.21 10.19 -13.86
C LEU A 362 -4.49 9.55 -14.44
N ALA A 363 -5.33 8.97 -13.58
CA ALA A 363 -6.55 8.29 -13.97
C ALA A 363 -7.50 9.11 -14.89
N PRO A 364 -7.69 10.44 -14.73
CA PRO A 364 -8.44 11.27 -15.68
C PRO A 364 -7.87 11.28 -17.10
N VAL A 365 -6.55 11.18 -17.25
CA VAL A 365 -5.91 11.12 -18.56
C VAL A 365 -6.23 9.79 -19.23
N ILE A 366 -6.10 8.68 -18.49
CA ILE A 366 -6.44 7.33 -18.97
C ILE A 366 -7.92 7.27 -19.36
N GLU A 367 -8.81 7.77 -18.50
CA GLU A 367 -10.25 7.82 -18.77
C GLU A 367 -10.58 8.63 -20.02
N ARG A 368 -9.88 9.74 -20.27
CA ARG A 368 -10.06 10.53 -21.49
C ARG A 368 -9.65 9.77 -22.75
N PHE A 369 -8.56 8.99 -22.71
CA PHE A 369 -8.20 8.11 -23.82
C PHE A 369 -9.27 7.03 -24.03
N LEU A 370 -9.72 6.39 -22.94
CA LEU A 370 -10.80 5.41 -23.02
C LEU A 370 -12.07 6.01 -23.63
N GLN A 371 -12.39 7.27 -23.35
CA GLN A 371 -13.54 7.98 -23.92
C GLN A 371 -13.47 8.09 -25.44
N ILE A 372 -12.29 8.39 -25.96
CA ILE A 372 -12.09 8.59 -27.40
C ILE A 372 -12.23 7.26 -28.13
N PHE A 373 -11.66 6.19 -27.58
CA PHE A 373 -11.65 4.87 -28.22
C PHE A 373 -12.88 4.00 -27.90
N SER A 374 -13.76 4.39 -26.97
CA SER A 374 -14.97 3.64 -26.60
C SER A 374 -16.19 3.91 -27.49
N GLY A 375 -16.00 4.58 -28.63
CA GLY A 375 -17.09 4.89 -29.55
C GLY A 375 -18.06 5.96 -29.02
N VAL A 376 -17.64 6.84 -28.11
CA VAL A 376 -18.49 7.95 -27.62
C VAL A 376 -18.74 8.97 -28.73
N PHE A 377 -17.69 9.34 -29.46
CA PHE A 377 -17.73 10.38 -30.49
C PHE A 377 -18.07 9.85 -31.88
N PHE A 378 -17.79 8.59 -32.17
CA PHE A 378 -17.95 7.97 -33.49
C PHE A 378 -18.25 6.47 -33.34
N VAL A 379 -18.52 5.81 -34.45
CA VAL A 379 -18.82 4.38 -34.56
C VAL A 379 -17.77 3.72 -35.46
N SER A 380 -17.40 2.46 -35.25
CA SER A 380 -16.34 1.81 -36.05
C SER A 380 -16.71 1.74 -37.51
N GLU A 381 -18.00 1.57 -37.85
CA GLU A 381 -18.42 1.50 -39.23
C GLU A 381 -18.14 2.79 -40.02
N GLN A 382 -17.93 3.94 -39.34
CA GLN A 382 -17.51 5.19 -39.99
C GLN A 382 -16.01 5.23 -40.32
N LEU A 383 -15.21 4.39 -39.66
CA LEU A 383 -13.76 4.38 -39.84
C LEU A 383 -13.35 3.52 -41.04
N PRO A 384 -12.19 3.83 -41.66
CA PRO A 384 -11.55 2.93 -42.63
C PRO A 384 -11.36 1.53 -42.04
N GLU A 385 -11.48 0.50 -42.87
CA GLU A 385 -11.40 -0.92 -42.46
C GLU A 385 -10.16 -1.23 -41.62
N ASN A 386 -9.03 -0.59 -41.93
CA ASN A 386 -7.76 -0.77 -41.21
C ASN A 386 -7.81 -0.29 -39.75
N LEU A 387 -8.66 0.68 -39.41
CA LEU A 387 -8.76 1.28 -38.07
C LEU A 387 -9.83 0.63 -37.19
N ARG A 388 -10.81 -0.06 -37.78
CA ARG A 388 -11.92 -0.69 -37.02
C ARG A 388 -11.40 -1.69 -35.97
N PRO A 389 -10.48 -2.61 -36.27
CA PRO A 389 -10.00 -3.60 -35.29
C PRO A 389 -9.33 -2.95 -34.08
N TRP A 390 -8.62 -1.84 -34.27
CA TRP A 390 -7.94 -1.12 -33.19
C TRP A 390 -8.93 -0.48 -32.21
N MET A 391 -10.05 0.04 -32.71
CA MET A 391 -11.10 0.56 -31.84
C MET A 391 -11.86 -0.57 -31.14
N LEU A 392 -12.25 -1.61 -31.89
CA LEU A 392 -13.02 -2.74 -31.38
C LEU A 392 -12.22 -3.60 -30.39
N TRP A 393 -10.89 -3.51 -30.39
CA TRP A 393 -10.08 -4.12 -29.35
C TRP A 393 -10.50 -3.67 -27.94
N LEU A 394 -10.96 -2.42 -27.80
CA LEU A 394 -11.49 -1.92 -26.54
C LEU A 394 -12.95 -2.39 -26.33
N PRO A 395 -13.26 -3.18 -25.28
CA PRO A 395 -14.60 -3.74 -25.09
C PRO A 395 -15.70 -2.69 -24.90
N PHE A 396 -15.35 -1.48 -24.43
CA PHE A 396 -16.29 -0.38 -24.26
C PHE A 396 -16.85 0.12 -25.61
N ALA A 397 -16.10 -0.01 -26.71
CA ALA A 397 -16.59 0.31 -28.05
C ALA A 397 -17.77 -0.60 -28.44
N HIS A 398 -17.62 -1.90 -28.22
CA HIS A 398 -18.70 -2.88 -28.42
C HIS A 398 -19.93 -2.56 -27.56
N GLY A 399 -19.73 -2.28 -26.27
CA GLY A 399 -20.83 -1.91 -25.37
C GLY A 399 -21.60 -0.67 -25.85
N MET A 400 -20.89 0.36 -26.33
CA MET A 400 -21.51 1.59 -26.83
C MET A 400 -22.24 1.38 -28.16
N GLN A 401 -21.70 0.58 -29.09
CA GLN A 401 -22.38 0.25 -30.34
C GLN A 401 -23.63 -0.61 -30.12
N LEU A 402 -23.54 -1.61 -29.24
CA LEU A 402 -24.68 -2.46 -28.89
C LEU A 402 -25.77 -1.66 -28.17
N LEU A 403 -25.39 -0.70 -27.32
CA LEU A 403 -26.32 0.26 -26.73
C LEU A 403 -27.10 1.03 -27.82
N ARG A 404 -26.40 1.55 -28.84
CA ARG A 404 -27.05 2.25 -29.96
C ARG A 404 -27.93 1.31 -30.79
N SER A 405 -27.47 0.09 -31.07
CA SER A 405 -28.24 -0.93 -31.78
C SER A 405 -29.50 -1.37 -31.03
N ALA A 406 -29.53 -1.28 -29.70
CA ALA A 406 -30.71 -1.56 -28.89
C ALA A 406 -31.68 -0.36 -28.80
N TYR A 407 -31.18 0.86 -29.06
CA TYR A 407 -31.95 2.09 -29.03
C TYR A 407 -32.64 2.37 -30.37
N PHE A 408 -31.92 2.31 -31.48
CA PHE A 408 -32.43 2.69 -32.79
C PHE A 408 -33.01 1.50 -33.56
N ASP A 409 -34.11 1.73 -34.28
CA ASP A 409 -34.61 0.76 -35.27
C ASP A 409 -33.80 0.79 -36.57
N ALA A 410 -33.35 1.98 -36.99
CA ALA A 410 -32.64 2.18 -38.25
C ALA A 410 -31.18 1.73 -38.22
N TYR A 411 -30.62 1.44 -37.05
CA TYR A 411 -29.21 1.10 -36.88
C TYR A 411 -29.06 -0.27 -36.22
N THR A 412 -28.33 -1.15 -36.91
CA THR A 412 -27.85 -2.42 -36.35
C THR A 412 -26.34 -2.48 -36.57
N SER A 413 -25.60 -2.76 -35.50
CA SER A 413 -24.14 -2.84 -35.62
C SER A 413 -23.73 -4.14 -36.31
N THR A 414 -22.79 -4.04 -37.23
CA THR A 414 -22.33 -5.18 -38.03
C THR A 414 -21.05 -5.80 -37.49
N ASP A 415 -20.24 -5.01 -36.78
CA ASP A 415 -18.93 -5.41 -36.27
C ASP A 415 -18.89 -5.54 -34.73
N ALA A 416 -19.92 -5.08 -34.01
CA ALA A 416 -19.95 -5.22 -32.56
C ALA A 416 -20.29 -6.64 -32.08
N SER A 417 -19.43 -7.23 -31.25
CA SER A 417 -19.60 -8.56 -30.67
C SER A 417 -20.11 -8.50 -29.22
N LEU A 418 -21.34 -8.99 -29.00
CA LEU A 418 -21.89 -9.16 -27.65
C LEU A 418 -21.05 -10.14 -26.81
N GLY A 419 -20.61 -11.25 -27.43
CA GLY A 419 -19.79 -12.25 -26.74
C GLY A 419 -18.46 -11.68 -26.26
N TYR A 420 -17.78 -10.88 -27.09
CA TYR A 420 -16.53 -10.22 -26.70
C TYR A 420 -16.75 -9.20 -25.57
N PHE A 421 -17.83 -8.40 -25.66
CA PHE A 421 -18.16 -7.44 -24.61
C PHE A 421 -18.42 -8.11 -23.25
N LEU A 422 -19.26 -9.15 -23.23
CA LEU A 422 -19.62 -9.84 -21.98
C LEU A 422 -18.43 -10.62 -21.39
N THR A 423 -17.64 -11.29 -22.22
CA THR A 423 -16.42 -12.00 -21.74
C THR A 423 -15.40 -11.01 -21.18
N SER A 424 -15.20 -9.87 -21.84
CA SER A 424 -14.33 -8.79 -21.36
C SER A 424 -14.84 -8.16 -20.06
N LEU A 425 -16.16 -7.98 -19.91
CA LEU A 425 -16.76 -7.51 -18.65
C LEU A 425 -16.47 -8.49 -17.51
N VAL A 426 -16.72 -9.79 -17.70
CA VAL A 426 -16.45 -10.82 -16.69
C VAL A 426 -14.96 -10.87 -16.35
N PHE A 427 -14.09 -10.81 -17.36
CA PHE A 427 -12.64 -10.77 -17.17
C PHE A 427 -12.21 -9.53 -16.36
N LEU A 428 -12.70 -8.34 -16.72
CA LEU A 428 -12.41 -7.09 -16.01
C LEU A 428 -12.89 -7.15 -14.55
N MET A 429 -14.08 -7.71 -14.31
CA MET A 429 -14.59 -7.93 -12.94
C MET A 429 -13.70 -8.88 -12.15
N ALA A 430 -13.26 -9.99 -12.76
CA ALA A 430 -12.36 -10.94 -12.11
C ALA A 430 -11.01 -10.30 -11.74
N VAL A 431 -10.43 -9.52 -12.65
CA VAL A 431 -9.19 -8.76 -12.42
C VAL A 431 -9.38 -7.72 -11.31
N ALA A 432 -10.49 -6.96 -11.34
CA ALA A 432 -10.79 -5.96 -10.32
C ALA A 432 -10.97 -6.59 -8.93
N LEU A 433 -11.64 -7.74 -8.83
CA LEU A 433 -11.81 -8.48 -7.58
C LEU A 433 -10.48 -9.06 -7.07
N ALA A 434 -9.64 -9.58 -7.97
CA ALA A 434 -8.30 -10.04 -7.60
C ALA A 434 -7.42 -8.89 -7.08
N ALA A 435 -7.45 -7.74 -7.76
CA ALA A 435 -6.74 -6.53 -7.33
C ALA A 435 -7.25 -6.02 -5.98
N GLU A 436 -8.57 -6.05 -5.76
CA GLU A 436 -9.17 -5.66 -4.48
C GLU A 436 -8.71 -6.57 -3.33
N ARG A 437 -8.72 -7.88 -3.53
CA ARG A 437 -8.26 -8.85 -2.53
C ARG A 437 -6.78 -8.65 -2.18
N LEU A 438 -5.95 -8.33 -3.18
CA LEU A 438 -4.52 -8.05 -2.97
C LEU A 438 -4.29 -6.72 -2.26
N ALA A 439 -5.13 -5.71 -2.50
CA ALA A 439 -4.99 -4.39 -1.90
C ALA A 439 -5.61 -4.29 -0.49
N ARG A 440 -6.57 -5.15 -0.14
CA ARG A 440 -7.29 -5.17 1.15
C ARG A 440 -6.40 -5.03 2.40
N PRO A 441 -5.25 -5.73 2.53
CA PRO A 441 -4.38 -5.62 3.71
C PRO A 441 -3.73 -4.24 3.90
N ASN A 442 -3.65 -3.42 2.85
CA ASN A 442 -3.02 -2.09 2.89
C ASN A 442 -4.03 -0.97 3.18
N ILE A 443 -5.33 -1.26 3.20
CA ILE A 443 -6.39 -0.25 3.24
C ILE A 443 -7.11 -0.27 4.57
N GLN A 444 -7.46 -1.45 5.09
CA GLN A 444 -8.19 -1.58 6.35
C GLN A 444 -7.28 -1.08 7.48
N PRO A 445 -7.59 0.05 8.13
CA PRO A 445 -6.98 0.36 9.41
C PRO A 445 -7.37 -0.75 10.38
N MET A 446 -6.41 -1.18 11.19
CA MET A 446 -6.62 -2.13 12.27
C MET A 446 -7.52 -1.54 13.35
#